data_AF-A0A5A7VYF1-F1
#
_entry.id   AF-A0A5A7VYF1-F1
#
_cell.length_a   1.000
_cell.length_b   1.000
_cell.length_c   1.000
_cell.angle_alpha   90.00
_cell.angle_beta   90.00
_cell.angle_gamma   90.00
#
_symmetry.space_group_name_H-M   'P 1'
#
loop_
_entity.id
_entity.type
_entity.pdbx_description
1 polymer ?
#
loop_
_entity_poly.entity_id
_entity_poly.type
_entity_poly.pdbx_seq_one_letter_code
_entity_poly.pdbx_strand_id
1 'polypeptide(L)'
;MKSVKTVLALACGLGLAMAAQASPQHAHEGHTAHAATAAAPVPTQRWTPDAPLSDGMRRVHAAVDELRHYEMGHMSAPMAVDRATAVEEAVTFMFAHCKLAAEPDAALHGILVPLLSAAQALKADPKKVGAVADMRAAIAHYPQYFNDPGWDQSAPVEHVMHDEP
;
A
#
# COMPACT_ATOMS: atom_id res chain seq x y z
N MET A 1 -56.34 -24.14 45.58
CA MET A 1 -55.93 -25.56 45.69
C MET A 1 -56.38 -26.30 44.44
N LYS A 2 -55.43 -26.92 43.71
CA LYS A 2 -55.49 -28.22 42.97
C LYS A 2 -56.71 -28.50 42.06
N SER A 3 -56.63 -29.02 40.83
CA SER A 3 -55.55 -29.48 39.97
C SER A 3 -56.12 -29.75 38.56
N VAL A 4 -55.21 -29.69 37.59
CA VAL A 4 -55.19 -30.12 36.18
C VAL A 4 -55.85 -31.48 35.87
N LYS A 5 -56.36 -31.66 34.64
CA LYS A 5 -56.20 -32.91 33.86
C LYS A 5 -56.14 -32.67 32.33
N THR A 6 -55.01 -33.12 31.80
CA THR A 6 -54.45 -33.10 30.44
C THR A 6 -55.19 -34.02 29.46
N VAL A 7 -55.19 -33.67 28.16
CA VAL A 7 -55.24 -34.65 27.06
C VAL A 7 -54.13 -34.36 26.05
N LEU A 8 -53.43 -35.44 25.69
CA LEU A 8 -52.22 -35.56 24.90
C LEU A 8 -52.54 -36.21 23.54
N ALA A 9 -51.95 -35.71 22.44
CA ALA A 9 -51.66 -36.46 21.21
C ALA A 9 -50.63 -35.63 20.40
N LEU A 10 -49.33 -35.96 20.35
CA LEU A 10 -48.60 -37.04 19.64
C LEU A 10 -48.54 -36.89 18.10
N ALA A 11 -47.37 -36.47 17.58
CA ALA A 11 -46.69 -36.99 16.38
C ALA A 11 -45.31 -36.30 16.21
N CYS A 12 -44.20 -37.06 16.24
CA CYS A 12 -43.23 -37.32 15.15
C CYS A 12 -42.78 -36.08 14.32
N GLY A 13 -41.51 -35.73 14.18
CA GLY A 13 -40.25 -36.34 14.56
C GLY A 13 -39.09 -35.54 13.92
N LEU A 14 -37.93 -36.19 13.84
CA LEU A 14 -36.70 -35.82 13.12
C LEU A 14 -35.64 -35.04 13.91
N GLY A 15 -34.67 -35.81 14.42
CA GLY A 15 -33.40 -35.31 14.91
C GLY A 15 -32.51 -34.85 13.74
N LEU A 16 -31.83 -33.73 13.96
CA LEU A 16 -30.63 -33.36 13.22
C LEU A 16 -29.58 -32.89 14.22
N ALA A 17 -28.38 -33.47 14.07
CA ALA A 17 -27.27 -33.40 14.98
C ALA A 17 -26.80 -31.97 15.26
N MET A 18 -26.44 -31.69 16.53
CA MET A 18 -25.58 -30.56 16.86
C MET A 18 -24.21 -30.76 16.22
N ALA A 19 -23.90 -30.00 15.19
CA ALA A 19 -22.52 -29.73 14.83
C ALA A 19 -21.98 -28.69 15.83
N ALA A 20 -21.16 -29.16 16.78
CA ALA A 20 -20.30 -28.28 17.55
C ALA A 20 -19.35 -27.56 16.58
N GLN A 21 -19.61 -26.29 16.33
CA GLN A 21 -18.66 -25.44 15.63
C GLN A 21 -17.53 -25.14 16.62
N ALA A 22 -16.40 -25.81 16.42
CA ALA A 22 -15.16 -25.45 17.08
C ALA A 22 -14.82 -24.01 16.65
N SER A 23 -14.84 -23.07 17.60
CA SER A 23 -14.24 -21.76 17.40
C SER A 23 -12.77 -21.95 17.08
N PRO A 24 -12.23 -21.35 16.00
CA PRO A 24 -10.81 -21.36 15.77
C PRO A 24 -10.13 -20.64 16.94
N GLN A 25 -9.16 -21.31 17.54
CA GLN A 25 -8.25 -20.70 18.51
C GLN A 25 -7.59 -19.49 17.84
N HIS A 26 -7.83 -18.30 18.38
CA HIS A 26 -7.05 -17.11 18.04
C HIS A 26 -5.63 -17.30 18.60
N ALA A 27 -4.77 -17.91 17.81
CA ALA A 27 -3.33 -17.90 17.99
C ALA A 27 -2.72 -17.53 16.65
N HIS A 28 -2.35 -16.26 16.53
CA HIS A 28 -1.09 -15.74 16.03
C HIS A 28 -1.33 -14.27 15.66
N GLU A 29 -0.67 -13.39 16.40
CA GLU A 29 -0.43 -11.99 16.06
C GLU A 29 0.32 -11.96 14.72
N GLY A 30 -0.44 -12.04 13.63
CA GLY A 30 0.02 -11.75 12.29
C GLY A 30 -0.62 -10.43 11.89
N HIS A 31 0.22 -9.45 11.51
CA HIS A 31 -0.21 -8.22 10.88
C HIS A 31 -1.44 -8.48 10.01
N THR A 32 -2.54 -7.81 10.36
CA THR A 32 -3.75 -7.78 9.54
C THR A 32 -3.31 -7.51 8.11
N ALA A 33 -3.42 -8.51 7.23
CA ALA A 33 -3.33 -8.28 5.81
C ALA A 33 -4.38 -7.21 5.54
N HIS A 34 -3.95 -5.98 5.27
CA HIS A 34 -4.82 -4.93 4.77
C HIS A 34 -5.51 -5.58 3.57
N ALA A 35 -6.81 -5.87 3.70
CA ALA A 35 -7.60 -6.36 2.60
C ALA A 35 -7.31 -5.40 1.46
N ALA A 36 -6.65 -5.91 0.41
CA ALA A 36 -6.25 -5.12 -0.74
C ALA A 36 -7.51 -4.41 -1.20
N THR A 37 -7.59 -3.10 -0.92
CA THR A 37 -8.75 -2.33 -1.33
C THR A 37 -8.69 -2.39 -2.85
N ALA A 38 -9.74 -2.95 -3.46
CA ALA A 38 -9.79 -3.08 -4.91
C ALA A 38 -9.40 -1.72 -5.51
N ALA A 39 -8.42 -1.73 -6.42
CA ALA A 39 -7.92 -0.50 -7.02
C ALA A 39 -9.10 0.31 -7.55
N ALA A 40 -9.15 1.60 -7.22
CA ALA A 40 -10.19 2.48 -7.72
C ALA A 40 -10.22 2.39 -9.26
N PRO A 41 -11.41 2.38 -9.89
CA PRO A 41 -11.48 2.38 -11.34
C PRO A 41 -10.71 3.58 -11.90
N VAL A 42 -9.98 3.36 -13.00
CA VAL A 42 -9.26 4.44 -13.68
C VAL A 42 -10.28 5.47 -14.17
N PRO A 43 -10.14 6.76 -13.80
CA PRO A 43 -11.11 7.78 -14.17
C PRO A 43 -11.05 8.07 -15.66
N THR A 44 -12.18 8.50 -16.23
CA THR A 44 -12.23 8.94 -17.64
C THR A 44 -11.45 10.23 -17.87
N GLN A 45 -11.35 11.08 -16.85
CA GLN A 45 -10.52 12.28 -16.82
C GLN A 45 -9.55 12.18 -15.64
N ARG A 46 -8.25 12.30 -15.92
CA ARG A 46 -7.22 12.29 -14.88
C ARG A 46 -7.31 13.54 -14.00
N TRP A 47 -7.04 13.38 -12.70
CA TRP A 47 -7.06 14.49 -11.74
C TRP A 47 -5.76 15.28 -11.78
N THR A 48 -5.83 16.57 -11.50
CA THR A 48 -4.63 17.39 -11.26
C THR A 48 -4.14 17.13 -9.83
N PRO A 49 -2.87 16.75 -9.63
CA PRO A 49 -2.31 16.64 -8.28
C PRO A 49 -2.19 18.02 -7.62
N ASP A 50 -2.15 18.04 -6.29
CA ASP A 50 -1.68 19.21 -5.57
C ASP A 50 -0.14 19.23 -5.48
N ALA A 51 0.42 20.35 -5.03
CA ALA A 51 1.87 20.52 -4.98
C ALA A 51 2.57 19.49 -4.07
N PRO A 52 2.07 19.16 -2.85
CA PRO A 52 2.65 18.10 -2.03
C PRO A 52 2.63 16.73 -2.70
N LEU A 53 1.55 16.36 -3.40
CA LEU A 53 1.49 15.10 -4.13
C LEU A 53 2.52 15.05 -5.26
N SER A 54 2.56 16.08 -6.10
CA SER A 54 3.53 16.15 -7.20
C SER A 54 4.98 16.07 -6.69
N ASP A 55 5.30 16.76 -5.60
CA ASP A 55 6.63 16.74 -4.99
C ASP A 55 6.96 15.35 -4.40
N GLY A 56 6.06 14.79 -3.60
CA GLY A 56 6.23 13.47 -3.00
C GLY A 56 6.41 12.37 -4.06
N MET A 57 5.59 12.37 -5.11
CA MET A 57 5.69 11.38 -6.18
C MET A 57 6.98 11.51 -6.99
N ARG A 58 7.50 12.72 -7.22
CA ARG A 58 8.82 12.90 -7.85
C ARG A 58 9.96 12.36 -6.99
N ARG A 59 9.93 12.61 -5.68
CA ARG A 59 10.93 12.06 -4.74
C ARG A 59 10.90 10.54 -4.71
N VAL A 60 9.69 9.95 -4.67
CA VAL A 60 9.49 8.50 -4.79
C VAL A 60 10.09 7.99 -6.11
N HIS A 61 9.74 8.61 -7.24
CA HIS A 61 10.20 8.18 -8.55
C HIS A 61 11.73 8.18 -8.64
N ALA A 62 12.39 9.24 -8.17
CA ALA A 62 13.85 9.33 -8.13
C ALA A 62 14.48 8.22 -7.27
N ALA A 63 13.99 8.01 -6.05
CA ALA A 63 14.52 6.97 -5.16
C ALA A 63 14.33 5.55 -5.74
N VAL A 64 13.19 5.28 -6.36
CA VAL A 64 12.90 3.98 -7.02
C VAL A 64 13.73 3.79 -8.29
N ASP A 65 14.03 4.85 -9.04
CA ASP A 65 14.92 4.75 -10.20
C ASP A 65 16.36 4.44 -9.77
N GLU A 66 16.86 5.10 -8.73
CA GLU A 66 18.19 4.82 -8.17
C GLU A 66 18.31 3.37 -7.65
N LEU A 67 17.24 2.82 -7.09
CA LEU A 67 17.19 1.42 -6.64
C LEU A 67 17.38 0.39 -7.76
N ARG A 68 17.28 0.78 -9.05
CA ARG A 68 17.68 -0.10 -10.16
C ARG A 68 19.15 -0.50 -10.07
N HIS A 69 20.01 0.36 -9.55
CA HIS A 69 21.40 0.01 -9.31
C HIS A 69 21.55 -1.11 -8.29
N TYR A 70 20.61 -1.24 -7.34
CA TYR A 70 20.59 -2.34 -6.38
C TYR A 70 20.26 -3.68 -7.05
N GLU A 71 19.24 -3.70 -7.91
CA GLU A 71 18.90 -4.89 -8.72
C GLU A 71 20.05 -5.33 -9.62
N MET A 72 20.87 -4.38 -10.10
CA MET A 72 22.05 -4.66 -10.93
C MET A 72 23.31 -5.03 -10.13
N GLY A 73 23.27 -5.02 -8.79
CA GLY A 73 24.44 -5.28 -7.95
C GLY A 73 25.45 -4.14 -7.89
N HIS A 74 25.10 -2.94 -8.34
CA HIS A 74 25.93 -1.73 -8.35
C HIS A 74 25.67 -0.79 -7.16
N MET A 75 24.82 -1.19 -6.21
CA MET A 75 24.50 -0.45 -5.00
C MET A 75 24.65 -1.37 -3.78
N SER A 76 25.14 -0.84 -2.66
CA SER A 76 25.26 -1.62 -1.42
C SER A 76 23.91 -1.78 -0.71
N ALA A 77 23.78 -2.81 0.14
CA ALA A 77 22.55 -3.00 0.93
C ALA A 77 22.20 -1.79 1.83
N PRO A 78 23.15 -1.14 2.54
CA PRO A 78 22.84 0.09 3.28
C PRO A 78 22.29 1.21 2.39
N MET A 79 22.89 1.44 1.22
CA MET A 79 22.39 2.45 0.28
C MET A 79 20.97 2.13 -0.21
N ALA A 80 20.65 0.86 -0.43
CA ALA A 80 19.30 0.44 -0.80
C ALA A 80 18.29 0.70 0.33
N VAL A 81 18.68 0.47 1.59
CA VAL A 81 17.87 0.81 2.76
C VAL A 81 17.66 2.32 2.85
N ASP A 82 18.67 3.14 2.57
CA ASP A 82 18.53 4.61 2.54
C ASP A 82 17.52 5.04 1.47
N ARG A 83 17.54 4.44 0.27
CA ARG A 83 16.55 4.75 -0.79
C ARG A 83 15.15 4.30 -0.44
N ALA A 84 15.00 3.11 0.13
CA ALA A 84 13.70 2.66 0.62
C ALA A 84 13.18 3.55 1.76
N THR A 85 14.07 4.10 2.59
CA THR A 85 13.71 5.10 3.60
C THR A 85 13.24 6.40 2.97
N ALA A 86 13.92 6.90 1.93
CA ALA A 86 13.48 8.08 1.19
C ALA A 86 12.08 7.89 0.56
N VAL A 87 11.75 6.69 0.07
CA VAL A 87 10.40 6.36 -0.41
C VAL A 87 9.38 6.45 0.74
N GLU A 88 9.66 5.82 1.88
CA GLU A 88 8.77 5.86 3.06
C GLU A 88 8.53 7.28 3.58
N GLU A 89 9.58 8.10 3.64
CA GLU A 89 9.49 9.51 4.07
C GLU A 89 8.66 10.34 3.10
N ALA A 90 8.84 10.15 1.78
CA ALA A 90 8.04 10.85 0.77
C ALA A 90 6.56 10.44 0.84
N VAL A 91 6.25 9.17 1.08
CA VAL A 91 4.87 8.71 1.29
C VAL A 91 4.28 9.30 2.58
N THR A 92 5.04 9.32 3.66
CA THR A 92 4.60 9.89 4.94
C THR A 92 4.34 11.40 4.81
N PHE A 93 5.20 12.10 4.07
CA PHE A 93 5.00 13.50 3.70
C PHE A 93 3.68 13.69 2.92
N MET A 94 3.38 12.85 1.93
CA MET A 94 2.13 12.96 1.18
C MET A 94 0.90 12.79 2.09
N PHE A 95 0.90 11.81 3.00
CA PHE A 95 -0.21 11.66 3.95
C PHE A 95 -0.39 12.86 4.88
N ALA A 96 0.70 13.54 5.24
CA ALA A 96 0.65 14.70 6.13
C ALA A 96 0.25 16.00 5.42
N HIS A 97 0.54 16.13 4.12
CA HIS A 97 0.51 17.42 3.43
C HIS A 97 -0.44 17.50 2.22
N CYS A 98 -0.83 16.38 1.61
CA CYS A 98 -1.77 16.40 0.49
C CYS A 98 -3.17 16.85 0.96
N LYS A 99 -3.87 17.54 0.07
CA LYS A 99 -5.19 18.15 0.25
C LYS A 99 -6.09 17.82 -0.93
N LEU A 100 -6.09 16.55 -1.32
CA LEU A 100 -6.95 16.04 -2.37
C LEU A 100 -8.42 15.99 -1.93
N ALA A 101 -9.33 16.05 -2.89
CA ALA A 101 -10.72 15.63 -2.66
C ALA A 101 -10.78 14.12 -2.36
N ALA A 102 -11.87 13.66 -1.74
CA ALA A 102 -11.98 12.29 -1.26
C ALA A 102 -11.80 11.21 -2.34
N GLU A 103 -12.28 11.45 -3.56
CA GLU A 103 -12.19 10.48 -4.66
C GLU A 103 -10.74 10.30 -5.18
N PRO A 104 -10.00 11.35 -5.59
CA PRO A 104 -8.60 11.20 -5.96
C PRO A 104 -7.73 10.71 -4.80
N ASP A 105 -8.05 11.04 -3.54
CA ASP A 105 -7.35 10.52 -2.37
C ASP A 105 -7.53 9.00 -2.20
N ALA A 106 -8.75 8.48 -2.40
CA ALA A 106 -9.00 7.04 -2.37
C ALA A 106 -8.25 6.31 -3.50
N ALA A 107 -8.18 6.89 -4.70
CA ALA A 107 -7.38 6.35 -5.79
C ALA A 107 -5.87 6.38 -5.47
N LEU A 108 -5.39 7.48 -4.87
CA LEU A 108 -4.00 7.62 -4.44
C LEU A 108 -3.60 6.56 -3.40
N HIS A 109 -4.47 6.23 -2.44
CA HIS A 109 -4.22 5.16 -1.48
C HIS A 109 -3.97 3.80 -2.14
N GLY A 110 -4.61 3.52 -3.28
CA GLY A 110 -4.35 2.31 -4.08
C GLY A 110 -2.92 2.22 -4.64
N ILE A 111 -2.20 3.36 -4.70
CA ILE A 111 -0.80 3.45 -5.12
C ILE A 111 0.12 3.47 -3.89
N LEU A 112 -0.19 4.31 -2.90
CA LEU A 112 0.71 4.58 -1.77
C LEU A 112 0.82 3.40 -0.80
N VAL A 113 -0.25 2.65 -0.58
CA VAL A 113 -0.23 1.48 0.33
C VAL A 113 0.73 0.38 -0.16
N PRO A 114 0.62 -0.14 -1.40
CA PRO A 114 1.55 -1.15 -1.89
C PRO A 114 2.98 -0.62 -2.02
N LEU A 115 3.14 0.65 -2.42
CA LEU A 115 4.45 1.30 -2.46
C LEU A 115 5.13 1.33 -1.09
N LEU A 116 4.42 1.80 -0.05
CA LEU A 116 4.93 1.85 1.32
C LEU A 116 5.26 0.46 1.84
N SER A 117 4.39 -0.52 1.58
CA SER A 117 4.59 -1.91 1.99
C SER A 117 5.87 -2.50 1.37
N ALA A 118 6.11 -2.26 0.08
CA ALA A 118 7.31 -2.73 -0.60
C ALA A 118 8.58 -2.01 -0.09
N ALA A 119 8.53 -0.70 0.12
CA ALA A 119 9.63 0.05 0.73
C ALA A 119 10.00 -0.49 2.11
N GLN A 120 9.01 -0.69 2.98
CA GLN A 120 9.21 -1.27 4.31
C GLN A 120 9.78 -2.70 4.24
N ALA A 121 9.33 -3.51 3.28
CA ALA A 121 9.86 -4.86 3.08
C ALA A 121 11.35 -4.85 2.73
N LEU A 122 11.78 -3.93 1.85
CA LEU A 122 13.20 -3.78 1.49
C LEU A 122 14.04 -3.23 2.64
N LYS A 123 13.52 -2.26 3.41
CA LYS A 123 14.17 -1.73 4.61
C LYS A 123 14.40 -2.81 5.67
N ALA A 124 13.39 -3.64 5.91
CA ALA A 124 13.43 -4.68 6.94
C ALA A 124 14.36 -5.84 6.55
N ASP A 125 14.43 -6.18 5.26
CA ASP A 125 15.30 -7.22 4.74
C ASP A 125 15.84 -6.84 3.35
N PRO A 126 17.07 -6.32 3.26
CA PRO A 126 17.68 -5.94 2.00
C PRO A 126 17.81 -7.10 1.00
N LYS A 127 17.74 -8.37 1.46
CA LYS A 127 17.75 -9.52 0.56
C LYS A 127 16.47 -9.64 -0.27
N LYS A 128 15.40 -8.93 0.08
CA LYS A 128 14.14 -8.85 -0.68
C LYS A 128 14.25 -7.89 -1.86
N VAL A 129 15.23 -8.12 -2.74
CA VAL A 129 15.47 -7.30 -3.94
C VAL A 129 14.20 -7.17 -4.81
N GLY A 130 13.33 -8.20 -4.83
CA GLY A 130 12.05 -8.16 -5.54
C GLY A 130 11.12 -7.02 -5.13
N ALA A 131 11.26 -6.49 -3.91
CA ALA A 131 10.49 -5.32 -3.45
C ALA A 131 10.77 -4.06 -4.29
N VAL A 132 11.92 -3.97 -4.97
CA VAL A 132 12.20 -2.87 -5.91
C VAL A 132 11.26 -2.93 -7.11
N ALA A 133 10.99 -4.12 -7.64
CA ALA A 133 10.02 -4.30 -8.72
C ALA A 133 8.59 -3.98 -8.26
N ASP A 134 8.23 -4.35 -7.03
CA ASP A 134 6.92 -4.05 -6.45
C ASP A 134 6.71 -2.52 -6.28
N MET A 135 7.73 -1.80 -5.81
CA MET A 135 7.69 -0.33 -5.74
C MET A 135 7.49 0.29 -7.13
N ARG A 136 8.23 -0.21 -8.14
CA ARG A 136 8.10 0.26 -9.53
C ARG A 136 6.71 -0.01 -10.10
N ALA A 137 6.15 -1.18 -9.84
CA ALA A 137 4.82 -1.55 -10.28
C ALA A 137 3.75 -0.64 -9.65
N ALA A 138 3.86 -0.35 -8.36
CA ALA A 138 2.94 0.57 -7.67
C ALA A 138 2.97 1.97 -8.30
N ILE A 139 4.15 2.59 -8.46
CA ILE A 139 4.26 3.96 -8.98
C ILE A 139 3.87 4.08 -10.46
N ALA A 140 3.96 3.00 -11.24
CA ALA A 140 3.57 2.99 -12.66
C ALA A 140 2.06 3.26 -12.88
N HIS A 141 1.23 3.10 -11.84
CA HIS A 141 -0.18 3.45 -11.88
C HIS A 141 -0.43 4.97 -11.79
N TYR A 142 0.45 5.74 -11.17
CA TYR A 142 0.26 7.18 -10.95
C TYR A 142 -0.19 7.97 -12.19
N PRO A 143 0.50 7.88 -13.36
CA PRO A 143 0.10 8.63 -14.55
C PRO A 143 -1.25 8.19 -15.14
N GLN A 144 -1.84 7.08 -14.70
CA GLN A 144 -3.17 6.63 -15.13
C GLN A 144 -4.28 7.41 -14.41
N TYR A 145 -4.03 7.86 -13.17
CA TYR A 145 -5.01 8.56 -12.34
C TYR A 145 -4.77 10.07 -12.31
N PHE A 146 -3.50 10.49 -12.33
CA PHE A 146 -3.11 11.89 -12.20
C PHE A 146 -2.45 12.42 -13.47
N ASN A 147 -2.80 13.65 -13.83
CA ASN A 147 -2.14 14.43 -14.87
C ASN A 147 -1.17 15.41 -14.20
N ASP A 148 -0.03 14.90 -13.75
CA ASP A 148 1.04 15.70 -13.13
C ASP A 148 1.98 16.28 -14.19
N PRO A 149 1.99 17.61 -14.40
CA PRO A 149 2.91 18.23 -15.35
C PRO A 149 4.36 17.94 -14.96
N GLY A 150 5.13 17.39 -15.90
CA GLY A 150 6.54 17.07 -15.68
C GLY A 150 6.80 15.72 -15.01
N TRP A 151 5.78 14.87 -14.84
CA TRP A 151 5.96 13.48 -14.38
C TRP A 151 6.89 12.66 -15.28
N ASP A 152 6.82 12.91 -16.58
CA ASP A 152 7.63 12.29 -17.62
C ASP A 152 8.99 12.99 -17.82
N GLN A 153 9.25 14.08 -17.10
CA GLN A 153 10.54 14.75 -17.13
C GLN A 153 11.45 14.14 -16.08
N SER A 154 12.64 13.68 -16.49
CA SER A 154 13.69 13.31 -15.55
C SER A 154 13.97 14.52 -14.64
N ALA A 155 14.03 14.30 -13.33
CA ALA A 155 14.41 15.35 -12.40
C ALA A 155 15.74 15.96 -12.87
N PRO A 156 15.90 17.29 -12.90
CA PRO A 156 17.16 17.91 -13.23
C PRO A 156 18.23 17.32 -12.32
N VAL A 157 19.29 16.76 -12.90
CA VAL A 157 20.48 16.41 -12.14
C VAL A 157 21.07 17.75 -11.72
N GLU A 158 20.75 18.21 -10.51
CA GLU A 158 21.42 19.35 -9.88
C GLU A 158 22.89 18.94 -9.70
N HIS A 159 23.71 19.19 -10.72
CA HIS A 159 25.16 19.21 -10.60
C HIS A 159 25.51 20.36 -9.68
N VAL A 160 25.47 20.11 -8.37
CA VAL A 160 26.13 20.98 -7.38
C VAL A 160 27.62 20.81 -7.62
N MET A 161 28.15 21.63 -8.53
CA MET A 161 29.57 21.91 -8.65
C MET A 161 30.02 22.45 -7.29
N HIS A 162 30.60 21.59 -6.46
CA HIS A 162 31.36 22.06 -5.31
C HIS A 162 32.63 22.71 -5.87
N ASP A 163 32.56 24.03 -6.05
CA ASP A 163 33.75 24.87 -6.12
C ASP A 163 34.39 24.83 -4.72
N GLU A 164 35.48 24.08 -4.59
CA GLU A 164 36.34 24.07 -3.41
C GLU A 164 37.39 25.19 -3.57
N PRO A 165 37.56 26.11 -2.60
CA PRO A 165 38.65 27.09 -2.61
C PRO A 165 39.99 26.50 -2.18
#